data_AF-A0AAN8RMC0-F1
#
_entry.id   AF-A0AAN8RMC0-F1
#
_cell.length_a   1.000
_cell.length_b   1.000
_cell.length_c   1.000
_cell.angle_alpha   90.00
_cell.angle_beta   90.00
_cell.angle_gamma   90.00
#
_symmetry.space_group_name_H-M   'P 1'
#
loop_
_entity.id
_entity.type
_entity.pdbx_description
1 polymer ?
#
loop_
_entity_poly.entity_id
_entity_poly.type
_entity_poly.pdbx_seq_one_letter_code
_entity_poly.pdbx_strand_id
1 'polypeptide(L)'
;MAQNSPYKGDPFSTYCALSGQQTLFLGEKLFITGGYYVRTPNRTVSAGPWFRILDLQTSFELDRLRNYTEILPPSIYPPTVPIVQNPVFWFDSQTSSIFYSQGAATLEGGIYNDPSQHTSAVRGKSWTAPFNPTNNSLGLWREIDTPFSGQTGAAVSRRSFYDDKARKGYIYGGWITGIGPDVVTDGALTYDAETLIWTNGTIPYGRMDGQGAGVPYRTVDGRVVSIIFGGRLNGTPLSMTTIFIHDITKNKWYRQDTNGGDPGARGFFCSTMVSAPDNSSHQILVYSGVPPSGPSNYTDIWALSLPSFTWSLIQANSPILAPGPGPRLHASCDVVNNHILAVFGGRNFNGGDSRNCDTNGNALFLYNLNTLEWLENYDSGDREAYRVPGGVFNDIGGNSSGFATLTSPPGGFSDPDMTALFALTTPTSPVESGGKKSTNVGAIAGGTVAGVAVIVGLALLIWFFRRRRSQPLPTPPAGDDPRKDTINGAFEIGNSNEQPQNVYSEVQGGGTAAPYGGILSDDGHVMEVQGREVKPVAPPVELPAEDLSNASQRKDDSRERRPLLP
;
A
#
# COMPACT_ATOMS: atom_id res chain seq x y z
N MET A 1 -20.43 -20.90 16.12
CA MET A 1 -19.07 -20.48 16.54
C MET A 1 -19.04 -19.64 17.82
N ALA A 2 -20.15 -19.42 18.55
CA ALA A 2 -20.19 -18.43 19.64
C ALA A 2 -19.83 -18.92 21.07
N GLN A 3 -19.83 -20.22 21.37
CA GLN A 3 -19.70 -20.64 22.78
C GLN A 3 -18.26 -20.69 23.34
N ASN A 4 -17.21 -20.66 22.51
CA ASN A 4 -15.80 -20.78 22.97
C ASN A 4 -14.85 -19.73 22.36
N SER A 5 -15.35 -18.61 21.83
CA SER A 5 -14.47 -17.53 21.36
C SER A 5 -13.79 -16.84 22.56
N PRO A 6 -12.47 -16.58 22.53
CA PRO A 6 -11.81 -15.75 23.55
C PRO A 6 -12.16 -14.26 23.38
N TYR A 7 -12.81 -13.90 22.27
CA TYR A 7 -13.16 -12.53 21.90
C TYR A 7 -14.67 -12.31 21.94
N LYS A 8 -15.08 -11.14 22.41
CA LYS A 8 -16.43 -10.55 22.33
C LYS A 8 -16.64 -9.92 20.95
N GLY A 9 -17.88 -9.89 20.49
CA GLY A 9 -18.24 -9.25 19.21
C GLY A 9 -18.18 -10.19 18.01
N ASP A 10 -18.53 -9.64 16.84
CA ASP A 10 -18.60 -10.38 15.58
C ASP A 10 -17.57 -9.84 14.58
N PRO A 11 -16.70 -10.68 14.01
CA PRO A 11 -15.70 -10.26 13.02
C PRO A 11 -16.29 -9.60 11.77
N PHE A 12 -17.61 -9.63 11.53
CA PHE A 12 -18.18 -9.07 10.30
C PHE A 12 -19.15 -7.92 10.56
N SER A 13 -20.08 -8.04 11.50
CA SER A 13 -21.14 -7.04 11.70
C SER A 13 -20.82 -5.94 12.71
N THR A 14 -19.76 -6.11 13.53
CA THR A 14 -19.51 -5.19 14.67
C THR A 14 -18.41 -4.16 14.41
N TYR A 15 -18.21 -3.72 13.16
CA TYR A 15 -17.28 -2.64 12.87
C TYR A 15 -17.79 -1.65 11.81
N CYS A 16 -17.29 -0.42 11.92
CA CYS A 16 -17.44 0.67 10.96
C CYS A 16 -16.24 0.74 10.02
N ALA A 17 -15.03 0.48 10.51
CA ALA A 17 -13.83 0.46 9.68
C ALA A 17 -12.79 -0.49 10.30
N LEU A 18 -11.95 -1.05 9.42
CA LEU A 18 -10.72 -1.76 9.76
C LEU A 18 -9.53 -0.84 9.44
N SER A 19 -8.49 -0.80 10.27
CA SER A 19 -7.30 0.01 9.99
C SER A 19 -6.02 -0.59 10.55
N GLY A 20 -4.93 -0.42 9.82
CA GLY A 20 -3.59 -0.84 10.27
C GLY A 20 -3.37 -2.35 10.19
N GLN A 21 -4.24 -3.07 9.47
CA GLN A 21 -3.96 -4.45 9.07
C GLN A 21 -2.75 -4.50 8.14
N GLN A 22 -2.16 -5.69 8.02
CA GLN A 22 -1.37 -6.06 6.85
C GLN A 22 -2.07 -7.18 6.10
N THR A 23 -1.83 -7.18 4.79
CA THR A 23 -2.27 -8.21 3.87
C THR A 23 -1.09 -8.96 3.30
N LEU A 24 -1.33 -10.20 2.90
CA LEU A 24 -0.37 -11.05 2.22
C LEU A 24 -1.13 -11.92 1.22
N PHE A 25 -0.87 -11.71 -0.08
CA PHE A 25 -1.46 -12.51 -1.14
C PHE A 25 -0.59 -13.74 -1.45
N LEU A 26 -1.11 -14.94 -1.23
CA LEU A 26 -0.41 -16.21 -1.49
C LEU A 26 -1.39 -17.28 -1.97
N GLY A 27 -1.03 -18.01 -3.03
CA GLY A 27 -1.80 -19.17 -3.49
C GLY A 27 -3.27 -18.86 -3.74
N GLU A 28 -3.59 -17.70 -4.33
CA GLU A 28 -4.97 -17.25 -4.58
C GLU A 28 -5.80 -17.03 -3.30
N LYS A 29 -5.15 -16.76 -2.17
CA LYS A 29 -5.79 -16.33 -0.94
C LYS A 29 -5.17 -15.03 -0.47
N LEU A 30 -6.01 -14.15 0.05
CA LEU A 30 -5.58 -12.93 0.70
C LEU A 30 -5.67 -13.14 2.22
N PHE A 31 -4.52 -13.24 2.86
CA PHE A 31 -4.39 -13.36 4.31
C PHE A 31 -4.37 -11.96 4.92
N ILE A 32 -5.14 -11.73 5.98
CA ILE A 32 -5.27 -10.42 6.62
C ILE A 32 -5.18 -10.58 8.13
N THR A 33 -4.34 -9.79 8.79
CA THR A 33 -4.23 -9.80 10.25
C THR A 33 -3.71 -8.48 10.83
N GLY A 34 -3.79 -8.37 12.16
CA GLY A 34 -3.43 -7.19 12.93
C GLY A 34 -4.42 -6.04 12.77
N GLY A 35 -3.94 -4.85 13.08
CA GLY A 35 -4.73 -3.62 13.07
C GLY A 35 -5.72 -3.54 14.20
N TYR A 36 -6.58 -2.54 14.08
CA TYR A 36 -7.68 -2.27 14.97
C TYR A 36 -8.95 -2.09 14.16
N TYR A 37 -10.08 -2.06 14.85
CA TYR A 37 -11.36 -1.77 14.25
C TYR A 37 -12.12 -0.72 15.06
N VAL A 38 -12.98 0.01 14.37
CA VAL A 38 -13.86 1.03 14.96
C VAL A 38 -15.23 0.39 15.16
N ARG A 39 -15.71 0.24 16.39
CA ARG A 39 -17.00 -0.40 16.73
C ARG A 39 -18.19 0.48 16.39
N THR A 40 -19.30 -0.13 16.01
CA THR A 40 -20.61 0.53 15.92
C THR A 40 -21.47 0.20 17.16
N PRO A 41 -22.40 1.08 17.58
CA PRO A 41 -22.65 2.44 17.07
C PRO A 41 -21.76 3.52 17.70
N ASN A 42 -21.09 3.22 18.82
CA ASN A 42 -20.38 4.23 19.63
C ASN A 42 -19.02 4.68 19.09
N ARG A 43 -18.54 4.08 17.99
CA ARG A 43 -17.29 4.46 17.29
C ARG A 43 -16.05 4.41 18.17
N THR A 44 -16.04 3.47 19.11
CA THR A 44 -14.87 3.19 19.95
C THR A 44 -13.86 2.34 19.19
N VAL A 45 -12.58 2.60 19.39
CA VAL A 45 -11.49 1.80 18.81
C VAL A 45 -11.25 0.56 19.67
N SER A 46 -11.03 -0.59 19.04
CA SER A 46 -10.67 -1.83 19.71
C SER A 46 -9.69 -2.66 18.87
N ALA A 47 -8.89 -3.47 19.54
CA ALA A 47 -7.94 -4.38 18.91
C ALA A 47 -8.66 -5.32 17.93
N GLY A 48 -8.09 -5.59 16.76
CA GLY A 48 -8.66 -6.50 15.76
C GLY A 48 -8.08 -7.92 15.87
N PRO A 49 -8.65 -8.83 16.66
CA PRO A 49 -8.04 -10.14 16.96
C PRO A 49 -8.14 -11.17 15.83
N TRP A 50 -8.95 -10.89 14.81
CA TRP A 50 -9.32 -11.90 13.84
C TRP A 50 -8.31 -11.98 12.71
N PHE A 51 -7.77 -13.18 12.53
CA PHE A 51 -7.05 -13.54 11.32
C PHE A 51 -8.05 -13.97 10.25
N ARG A 52 -8.05 -13.26 9.11
CA ARG A 52 -8.97 -13.50 8.01
C ARG A 52 -8.25 -14.12 6.82
N ILE A 53 -8.95 -15.01 6.14
CA ILE A 53 -8.52 -15.58 4.88
C ILE A 53 -9.65 -15.36 3.89
N LEU A 54 -9.40 -14.52 2.89
CA LEU A 54 -10.31 -14.35 1.77
C LEU A 54 -9.90 -15.29 0.64
N ASP A 55 -10.84 -16.10 0.19
CA ASP A 55 -10.66 -17.02 -0.92
C ASP A 55 -10.89 -16.34 -2.27
N LEU A 56 -9.82 -16.18 -3.06
CA LEU A 56 -9.86 -15.58 -4.39
C LEU A 56 -9.92 -16.65 -5.51
N GLN A 57 -10.14 -17.92 -5.17
CA GLN A 57 -10.37 -19.00 -6.14
C GLN A 57 -11.82 -19.06 -6.63
N THR A 58 -12.73 -18.35 -5.96
CA THR A 58 -14.16 -18.32 -6.29
C THR A 58 -14.59 -16.90 -6.62
N SER A 59 -15.46 -16.74 -7.61
CA SER A 59 -16.03 -15.45 -7.96
C SER A 59 -17.07 -15.04 -6.90
N PHE A 60 -17.11 -13.76 -6.57
CA PHE A 60 -18.01 -13.22 -5.54
C PHE A 60 -18.41 -11.77 -5.77
N GLU A 61 -19.58 -11.42 -5.24
CA GLU A 61 -20.03 -10.03 -5.10
C GLU A 61 -19.40 -9.43 -3.84
N LEU A 62 -18.87 -8.20 -3.92
CA LEU A 62 -18.18 -7.57 -2.79
C LEU A 62 -19.13 -7.34 -1.59
N ASP A 63 -20.41 -7.06 -1.83
CA ASP A 63 -21.41 -6.92 -0.77
C ASP A 63 -21.69 -8.23 0.01
N ARG A 64 -21.21 -9.38 -0.51
CA ARG A 64 -21.29 -10.71 0.12
C ARG A 64 -19.94 -11.24 0.61
N LEU A 65 -18.93 -10.36 0.78
CA LEU A 65 -17.55 -10.74 1.17
C LEU A 65 -17.47 -11.71 2.35
N ARG A 66 -18.37 -11.57 3.33
CA ARG A 66 -18.47 -12.46 4.51
C ARG A 66 -18.55 -13.94 4.14
N ASN A 67 -19.25 -14.30 3.06
CA ASN A 67 -19.45 -15.71 2.67
C ASN A 67 -18.16 -16.35 2.13
N TYR A 68 -17.18 -15.54 1.75
CA TYR A 68 -15.91 -15.94 1.13
C TYR A 68 -14.72 -15.68 2.05
N THR A 69 -14.98 -15.20 3.27
CA THR A 69 -13.96 -14.89 4.26
C THR A 69 -14.02 -15.90 5.40
N GLU A 70 -12.98 -16.71 5.54
CA GLU A 70 -12.76 -17.56 6.69
C GLU A 70 -12.11 -16.77 7.83
N ILE A 71 -12.51 -17.07 9.07
CA ILE A 71 -11.84 -16.60 10.29
C ILE A 71 -11.13 -17.79 10.92
N LEU A 72 -9.81 -17.70 11.08
CA LEU A 72 -9.07 -18.79 11.69
C LEU A 72 -9.50 -18.98 13.15
N PRO A 73 -9.68 -20.24 13.59
CA PRO A 73 -10.02 -20.51 14.98
C PRO A 73 -8.83 -20.23 15.91
N PRO A 74 -9.09 -19.93 17.20
CA PRO A 74 -8.05 -19.74 18.21
C PRO A 74 -7.12 -20.94 18.40
N SER A 75 -7.53 -22.14 17.99
CA SER A 75 -6.67 -23.33 17.99
C SER A 75 -5.55 -23.26 16.96
N ILE A 76 -5.68 -22.43 15.92
CA ILE A 76 -4.66 -22.18 14.89
C ILE A 76 -3.98 -20.83 15.13
N TYR A 77 -4.77 -19.77 15.36
CA TYR A 77 -4.30 -18.40 15.64
C TYR A 77 -4.64 -18.00 17.09
N PRO A 78 -3.81 -18.40 18.07
CA PRO A 78 -4.12 -18.24 19.49
C PRO A 78 -4.01 -16.79 19.98
N PRO A 79 -4.68 -16.43 21.09
CA PRO A 79 -4.57 -15.11 21.72
C PRO A 79 -3.15 -14.72 22.17
N THR A 80 -2.21 -15.67 22.17
CA THR A 80 -0.78 -15.42 22.44
C THR A 80 -0.07 -14.76 21.26
N VAL A 81 -0.67 -14.73 20.07
CA VAL A 81 -0.18 -13.89 18.97
C VAL A 81 -0.64 -12.45 19.25
N PRO A 82 0.27 -11.47 19.30
CA PRO A 82 -0.07 -10.12 19.72
C PRO A 82 -0.90 -9.40 18.67
N ILE A 83 -1.90 -8.64 19.15
CA ILE A 83 -2.72 -7.80 18.27
C ILE A 83 -2.11 -6.41 18.20
N VAL A 84 -1.46 -6.16 17.08
CA VAL A 84 -0.74 -4.91 16.82
C VAL A 84 -1.21 -4.28 15.52
N GLN A 85 -1.10 -2.96 15.44
CA GLN A 85 -1.29 -2.21 14.20
C GLN A 85 0.05 -2.00 13.48
N ASN A 86 -0.02 -2.01 12.14
CA ASN A 86 1.15 -2.00 11.25
C ASN A 86 2.20 -3.06 11.64
N PRO A 87 1.79 -4.34 11.84
CA PRO A 87 2.76 -5.41 12.05
C PRO A 87 3.67 -5.57 10.83
N VAL A 88 4.76 -6.28 11.03
CA VAL A 88 5.42 -7.02 9.95
C VAL A 88 4.61 -8.28 9.66
N PHE A 89 4.30 -8.52 8.39
CA PHE A 89 3.59 -9.72 7.93
C PHE A 89 4.18 -10.18 6.59
N TRP A 90 5.10 -11.14 6.65
CA TRP A 90 5.92 -11.55 5.52
C TRP A 90 5.79 -13.04 5.23
N PHE A 91 6.22 -13.45 4.03
CA PHE A 91 6.29 -14.84 3.63
C PHE A 91 7.71 -15.22 3.23
N ASP A 92 8.19 -16.33 3.76
CA ASP A 92 9.42 -16.99 3.36
C ASP A 92 9.06 -18.24 2.53
N SER A 93 9.29 -18.16 1.22
CA SER A 93 8.98 -19.22 0.26
C SER A 93 9.89 -20.43 0.41
N GLN A 94 11.13 -20.24 0.88
CA GLN A 94 12.11 -21.32 1.02
C GLN A 94 11.74 -22.27 2.16
N THR A 95 11.21 -21.71 3.25
CA THR A 95 10.66 -22.49 4.39
C THR A 95 9.15 -22.69 4.31
N SER A 96 8.50 -22.13 3.29
CA SER A 96 7.05 -22.04 3.13
C SER A 96 6.36 -21.64 4.44
N SER A 97 6.75 -20.48 4.99
CA SER A 97 6.28 -20.03 6.31
C SER A 97 5.97 -18.54 6.31
N ILE A 98 4.87 -18.20 6.97
CA ILE A 98 4.51 -16.81 7.27
C ILE A 98 5.26 -16.38 8.53
N PHE A 99 5.74 -15.13 8.53
CA PHE A 99 6.41 -14.47 9.65
C PHE A 99 5.63 -13.23 10.06
N TYR A 100 5.34 -13.12 11.36
CA TYR A 100 4.61 -12.02 11.97
C TYR A 100 5.39 -11.46 13.17
N SER A 101 5.60 -10.14 13.21
CA SER A 101 6.42 -9.52 14.25
C SER A 101 6.14 -8.02 14.33
N GLN A 102 6.76 -7.35 15.32
CA GLN A 102 6.79 -5.89 15.46
C GLN A 102 5.38 -5.28 15.52
N GLY A 103 5.24 -3.96 15.32
CA GLY A 103 3.95 -3.25 15.32
C GLY A 103 3.60 -2.56 16.65
N ALA A 104 2.68 -1.61 16.56
CA ALA A 104 2.23 -0.84 17.72
C ALA A 104 1.12 -1.60 18.47
N ALA A 105 1.14 -1.55 19.80
CA ALA A 105 0.03 -2.04 20.59
C ALA A 105 -1.27 -1.34 20.18
N THR A 106 -2.36 -2.10 20.19
CA THR A 106 -3.71 -1.58 19.94
C THR A 106 -4.45 -1.40 21.27
N LEU A 107 -5.45 -0.51 21.30
CA LEU A 107 -6.32 -0.39 22.46
C LEU A 107 -7.17 -1.66 22.54
N GLU A 108 -7.10 -2.39 23.65
CA GLU A 108 -7.84 -3.64 23.87
C GLU A 108 -9.36 -3.42 23.68
N GLY A 109 -9.91 -2.37 24.28
CA GLY A 109 -11.28 -1.92 24.02
C GLY A 109 -12.38 -2.88 24.49
N GLY A 110 -12.09 -3.76 25.44
CA GLY A 110 -12.99 -4.78 25.96
C GLY A 110 -13.33 -5.87 24.93
N ILE A 111 -12.46 -6.13 23.94
CA ILE A 111 -12.62 -7.24 23.00
C ILE A 111 -12.40 -8.59 23.65
N TYR A 112 -11.53 -8.70 24.65
CA TYR A 112 -11.26 -9.99 25.27
C TYR A 112 -12.36 -10.36 26.29
N ASN A 113 -12.69 -11.64 26.35
CA ASN A 113 -13.49 -12.21 27.43
C ASN A 113 -12.71 -12.19 28.74
N ASP A 114 -11.42 -12.53 28.67
CA ASP A 114 -10.47 -12.43 29.75
C ASP A 114 -9.37 -11.42 29.36
N PRO A 115 -9.36 -10.21 29.94
CA PRO A 115 -8.35 -9.19 29.63
C PRO A 115 -6.90 -9.64 29.88
N SER A 116 -6.65 -10.65 30.71
CA SER A 116 -5.31 -11.18 30.95
C SER A 116 -4.72 -11.91 29.74
N GLN A 117 -5.56 -12.28 28.76
CA GLN A 117 -5.15 -12.91 27.50
C GLN A 117 -4.66 -11.90 26.45
N HIS A 118 -4.78 -10.59 26.71
CA HIS A 118 -4.26 -9.57 25.80
C HIS A 118 -2.74 -9.57 25.82
N THR A 119 -2.13 -10.00 24.72
CA THR A 119 -0.67 -9.99 24.54
C THR A 119 -0.25 -8.80 23.69
N SER A 120 0.69 -8.00 24.22
CA SER A 120 1.36 -6.94 23.44
C SER A 120 2.55 -7.54 22.69
N ALA A 121 2.99 -6.89 21.60
CA ALA A 121 4.24 -7.28 20.96
C ALA A 121 5.40 -7.17 21.97
N VAL A 122 6.16 -8.26 22.09
CA VAL A 122 7.26 -8.38 23.04
C VAL A 122 8.57 -8.25 22.29
N ARG A 123 9.53 -7.54 22.89
CA ARG A 123 10.88 -7.46 22.35
C ARG A 123 11.48 -8.86 22.18
N GLY A 124 12.11 -9.08 21.04
CA GLY A 124 12.86 -10.30 20.79
C GLY A 124 12.01 -11.52 20.49
N LYS A 125 10.71 -11.32 20.22
CA LYS A 125 9.76 -12.38 19.91
C LYS A 125 9.09 -12.12 18.56
N SER A 126 8.86 -13.19 17.83
CA SER A 126 8.07 -13.21 16.60
C SER A 126 7.19 -14.45 16.58
N TRP A 127 6.28 -14.51 15.62
CA TRP A 127 5.41 -15.67 15.41
C TRP A 127 5.52 -16.15 13.97
N THR A 128 5.49 -17.46 13.80
CA THR A 128 5.50 -18.09 12.48
C THR A 128 4.39 -19.10 12.33
N ALA A 129 3.90 -19.27 11.11
CA ALA A 129 2.96 -20.32 10.75
C ALA A 129 3.42 -20.98 9.44
N PRO A 130 3.58 -22.31 9.39
CA PRO A 130 3.89 -22.99 8.14
C PRO A 130 2.69 -22.88 7.19
N PHE A 131 2.96 -22.67 5.92
CA PHE A 131 1.99 -22.62 4.84
C PHE A 131 2.15 -23.87 3.98
N ASN A 132 1.04 -24.51 3.66
CA ASN A 132 1.02 -25.63 2.73
C ASN A 132 0.53 -25.13 1.36
N PRO A 133 1.40 -25.03 0.35
CA PRO A 133 1.03 -24.51 -0.97
C PRO A 133 0.18 -25.48 -1.78
N THR A 134 0.09 -26.77 -1.41
CA THR A 134 -0.71 -27.76 -2.14
C THR A 134 -2.21 -27.56 -1.91
N ASN A 135 -2.60 -27.12 -0.72
CA ASN A 135 -3.99 -26.92 -0.33
C ASN A 135 -4.28 -25.53 0.24
N ASN A 136 -3.33 -24.60 0.12
CA ASN A 136 -3.39 -23.22 0.60
C ASN A 136 -3.87 -23.10 2.06
N SER A 137 -3.36 -23.98 2.93
CA SER A 137 -3.73 -24.02 4.35
C SER A 137 -2.58 -23.57 5.25
N LEU A 138 -2.92 -23.08 6.44
CA LEU A 138 -1.97 -22.68 7.46
C LEU A 138 -1.91 -23.71 8.58
N GLY A 139 -0.69 -24.03 9.03
CA GLY A 139 -0.47 -24.75 10.26
C GLY A 139 -0.56 -23.85 11.49
N LEU A 140 -0.23 -24.44 12.64
CA LEU A 140 -0.30 -23.76 13.93
C LEU A 140 0.71 -22.60 14.02
N TRP A 141 0.22 -21.46 14.48
CA TRP A 141 1.07 -20.32 14.83
C TRP A 141 1.93 -20.64 16.05
N ARG A 142 3.23 -20.32 15.98
CA ARG A 142 4.19 -20.58 17.04
C ARG A 142 5.04 -19.35 17.31
N GLU A 143 5.28 -19.08 18.59
CA GLU A 143 6.26 -18.09 19.00
C GLU A 143 7.68 -18.61 18.72
N ILE A 144 8.55 -17.71 18.27
CA ILE A 144 9.98 -17.94 18.09
C ILE A 144 10.78 -16.78 18.71
N ASP A 145 12.01 -17.08 19.11
CA ASP A 145 12.96 -16.07 19.57
C ASP A 145 13.60 -15.37 18.37
N THR A 146 13.50 -14.04 18.35
CA THR A 146 14.12 -13.18 17.34
C THR A 146 14.91 -12.06 18.02
N PRO A 147 16.07 -12.38 18.63
CA PRO A 147 16.76 -11.44 19.49
C PRO A 147 17.19 -10.17 18.73
N PHE A 148 17.10 -9.04 19.44
CA PHE A 148 17.59 -7.75 18.96
C PHE A 148 18.40 -7.07 20.08
N SER A 149 19.72 -7.03 19.91
CA SER A 149 20.60 -6.26 20.78
C SER A 149 20.40 -4.74 20.58
N GLY A 150 20.04 -4.02 21.63
CA GLY A 150 19.89 -2.56 21.61
C GLY A 150 18.48 -2.01 21.29
N GLN A 151 17.52 -2.84 20.87
CA GLN A 151 16.13 -2.41 20.75
C GLN A 151 15.46 -2.38 22.12
N THR A 152 14.57 -1.43 22.39
CA THR A 152 13.88 -1.28 23.67
C THR A 152 12.40 -1.65 23.62
N GLY A 153 11.86 -1.91 22.43
CA GLY A 153 10.46 -2.33 22.20
C GLY A 153 10.23 -2.70 20.73
N ALA A 154 8.98 -2.83 20.31
CA ALA A 154 8.64 -3.20 18.93
C ALA A 154 8.77 -1.99 17.98
N ALA A 155 9.26 -2.21 16.77
CA ALA A 155 9.32 -1.20 15.73
C ALA A 155 7.98 -1.04 15.02
N VAL A 156 7.64 0.19 14.62
CA VAL A 156 6.40 0.47 13.91
C VAL A 156 6.68 1.33 12.69
N SER A 157 6.61 0.72 11.52
CA SER A 157 6.75 1.43 10.26
C SER A 157 6.07 0.67 9.14
N ARG A 158 5.41 1.41 8.25
CA ARG A 158 4.85 0.87 7.00
C ARG A 158 5.89 0.75 5.90
N ARG A 159 7.10 1.29 6.10
CA ARG A 159 8.23 1.12 5.19
C ARG A 159 8.93 -0.20 5.48
N SER A 160 8.25 -1.30 5.14
CA SER A 160 8.75 -2.63 5.41
C SER A 160 8.50 -3.56 4.25
N PHE A 161 9.43 -4.49 4.02
CA PHE A 161 9.29 -5.55 3.03
C PHE A 161 10.22 -6.71 3.36
N TYR A 162 10.01 -7.83 2.67
CA TYR A 162 10.84 -9.02 2.75
C TYR A 162 11.45 -9.35 1.40
N ASP A 163 12.77 -9.53 1.36
CA ASP A 163 13.47 -10.15 0.23
C ASP A 163 13.53 -11.65 0.44
N ASP A 164 12.62 -12.35 -0.21
CA ASP A 164 12.48 -13.79 -0.14
C ASP A 164 13.71 -14.57 -0.64
N LYS A 165 14.44 -14.02 -1.63
CA LYS A 165 15.65 -14.68 -2.15
C LYS A 165 16.80 -14.60 -1.16
N ALA A 166 17.01 -13.42 -0.58
CA ALA A 166 18.04 -13.22 0.44
C ALA A 166 17.60 -13.70 1.83
N ARG A 167 16.32 -14.06 1.99
CA ARG A 167 15.68 -14.39 3.27
C ARG A 167 15.90 -13.31 4.33
N LYS A 168 15.70 -12.05 3.93
CA LYS A 168 15.92 -10.87 4.79
C LYS A 168 14.74 -9.93 4.78
N GLY A 169 14.34 -9.47 5.95
CA GLY A 169 13.29 -8.47 6.13
C GLY A 169 13.87 -7.12 6.50
N TYR A 170 13.22 -6.04 6.05
CA TYR A 170 13.70 -4.68 6.26
C TYR A 170 12.59 -3.79 6.82
N ILE A 171 12.94 -2.89 7.75
CA ILE A 171 12.05 -1.85 8.29
C ILE A 171 12.82 -0.53 8.33
N TYR A 172 12.25 0.54 7.78
CA TYR A 172 12.89 1.85 7.75
C TYR A 172 12.11 2.90 8.53
N GLY A 173 12.82 3.63 9.39
CA GLY A 173 12.28 4.71 10.22
C GLY A 173 11.19 4.21 11.16
N GLY A 174 10.16 5.03 11.36
CA GLY A 174 9.10 4.72 12.31
C GLY A 174 9.47 5.07 13.74
N TRP A 175 8.80 4.46 14.70
CA TRP A 175 9.09 4.63 16.12
C TRP A 175 9.24 3.26 16.80
N ILE A 176 9.81 3.26 18.00
CA ILE A 176 9.95 2.07 18.85
C ILE A 176 8.99 2.22 20.04
N THR A 177 8.15 1.22 20.28
CA THR A 177 7.23 1.21 21.41
C THR A 177 7.98 1.20 22.75
N GLY A 178 7.40 1.79 23.79
CA GLY A 178 7.93 1.70 25.17
C GLY A 178 9.06 2.68 25.53
N ILE A 179 9.48 3.59 24.64
CA ILE A 179 10.42 4.69 24.94
C ILE A 179 9.68 6.02 25.09
N GLY A 180 8.89 6.20 26.15
CA GLY A 180 8.18 7.47 26.37
C GLY A 180 7.28 7.89 25.18
N PRO A 181 7.09 9.18 24.88
CA PRO A 181 6.32 9.60 23.71
C PRO A 181 6.98 9.05 22.44
N ASP A 182 6.20 8.45 21.53
CA ASP A 182 6.66 7.77 20.32
C ASP A 182 7.78 8.54 19.57
N VAL A 183 9.04 8.21 19.88
CA VAL A 183 10.19 8.90 19.29
C VAL A 183 10.46 8.31 17.92
N VAL A 184 10.30 9.14 16.88
CA VAL A 184 10.66 8.78 15.52
C VAL A 184 12.17 8.49 15.43
N THR A 185 12.53 7.42 14.76
CA THR A 185 13.90 6.93 14.64
C THR A 185 14.47 7.13 13.24
N ASP A 186 15.79 7.10 13.16
CA ASP A 186 16.58 6.96 11.95
C ASP A 186 17.00 5.49 11.72
N GLY A 187 16.31 4.53 12.35
CA GLY A 187 16.67 3.12 12.27
C GLY A 187 16.41 2.52 10.89
N ALA A 188 17.33 1.68 10.43
CA ALA A 188 17.16 0.79 9.28
C ALA A 188 17.34 -0.64 9.76
N LEU A 189 16.25 -1.27 10.20
CA LEU A 189 16.28 -2.59 10.80
C LEU A 189 16.36 -3.67 9.73
N THR A 190 17.18 -4.68 9.98
CA THR A 190 17.27 -5.87 9.13
C THR A 190 17.03 -7.12 9.97
N TYR A 191 16.05 -7.91 9.58
CA TYR A 191 15.83 -9.27 10.05
C TYR A 191 16.52 -10.25 9.12
N ASP A 192 17.27 -11.18 9.68
CA ASP A 192 17.92 -12.26 8.94
C ASP A 192 17.24 -13.58 9.30
N ALA A 193 16.56 -14.23 8.34
CA ALA A 193 15.77 -15.43 8.60
C ALA A 193 16.59 -16.72 8.66
N GLU A 194 17.90 -16.67 8.39
CA GLU A 194 18.80 -17.80 8.64
C GLU A 194 19.23 -17.83 10.10
N THR A 195 19.59 -16.67 10.64
CA THR A 195 20.04 -16.53 12.03
C THR A 195 18.91 -16.24 13.02
N LEU A 196 17.75 -15.80 12.52
CA LEU A 196 16.60 -15.28 13.28
C LEU A 196 16.91 -13.99 14.05
N ILE A 197 17.97 -13.27 13.71
CA ILE A 197 18.44 -12.09 14.46
C ILE A 197 17.97 -10.80 13.77
N TRP A 198 17.58 -9.83 14.59
CA TRP A 198 17.41 -8.45 14.16
C TRP A 198 18.68 -7.63 14.39
N THR A 199 19.04 -6.82 13.41
CA THR A 199 20.16 -5.89 13.45
C THR A 199 19.69 -4.48 13.12
N ASN A 200 20.41 -3.48 13.63
CA ASN A 200 20.12 -2.08 13.40
C ASN A 200 21.17 -1.44 12.49
N GLY A 201 20.71 -0.70 11.49
CA GLY A 201 21.48 0.27 10.72
C GLY A 201 20.93 1.69 10.91
N THR A 202 21.50 2.66 10.19
CA THR A 202 21.10 4.06 10.31
C THR A 202 20.78 4.65 8.94
N ILE A 203 19.69 5.41 8.88
CA ILE A 203 19.31 6.21 7.73
C ILE A 203 20.13 7.52 7.77
N PRO A 204 21.02 7.78 6.81
CA PRO A 204 21.96 8.91 6.88
C PRO A 204 21.30 10.28 6.77
N TYR A 205 20.05 10.35 6.31
CA TYR A 205 19.27 11.58 6.18
C TYR A 205 18.57 12.01 7.49
N GLY A 206 18.56 11.13 8.50
CA GLY A 206 17.92 11.35 9.78
C GLY A 206 16.61 10.59 9.95
N ARG A 207 15.75 11.13 10.80
CA ARG A 207 14.58 10.42 11.35
C ARG A 207 13.42 10.44 10.37
N MET A 208 13.08 9.28 9.82
CA MET A 208 11.88 9.12 8.99
C MET A 208 10.74 8.61 9.85
N ASP A 209 9.54 9.19 9.71
CA ASP A 209 8.35 8.68 10.42
C ASP A 209 8.00 7.24 9.99
N GLY A 210 6.86 6.68 10.40
CA GLY A 210 6.44 5.33 9.99
C GLY A 210 5.46 5.30 8.82
N GLN A 211 5.17 6.43 8.18
CA GLN A 211 3.92 6.62 7.43
C GLN A 211 4.08 6.67 5.91
N GLY A 212 5.30 6.55 5.40
CA GLY A 212 5.56 6.40 3.96
C GLY A 212 5.58 4.94 3.52
N ALA A 213 6.12 4.70 2.34
CA ALA A 213 6.29 3.38 1.75
C ALA A 213 7.76 2.98 1.64
N GLY A 214 8.00 1.68 1.72
CA GLY A 214 9.28 1.03 1.43
C GLY A 214 9.00 -0.14 0.52
N VAL A 215 9.38 -0.03 -0.75
CA VAL A 215 9.04 -1.00 -1.79
C VAL A 215 10.33 -1.63 -2.34
N PRO A 216 10.44 -2.97 -2.39
CA PRO A 216 11.61 -3.62 -2.97
C PRO A 216 11.60 -3.49 -4.50
N TYR A 217 12.73 -3.08 -5.07
CA TYR A 217 13.02 -3.22 -6.49
C TYR A 217 14.14 -4.22 -6.69
N ARG A 218 13.91 -5.24 -7.52
CA ARG A 218 14.92 -6.25 -7.84
C ARG A 218 15.65 -5.84 -9.11
N THR A 219 16.95 -5.64 -8.99
CA THR A 219 17.84 -5.33 -10.10
C THR A 219 18.02 -6.55 -11.00
N VAL A 220 18.52 -6.33 -12.22
CA VAL A 220 18.73 -7.41 -13.20
C VAL A 220 19.77 -8.45 -12.77
N ASP A 221 20.72 -8.07 -11.92
CA ASP A 221 21.69 -8.99 -11.31
C ASP A 221 21.14 -9.68 -10.05
N GLY A 222 19.87 -9.47 -9.71
CA GLY A 222 19.14 -10.16 -8.66
C GLY A 222 19.20 -9.50 -7.28
N ARG A 223 20.01 -8.44 -7.10
CA ARG A 223 20.06 -7.66 -5.86
C ARG A 223 18.73 -6.95 -5.61
N VAL A 224 18.44 -6.63 -4.36
CA VAL A 224 17.29 -5.80 -3.99
C VAL A 224 17.79 -4.43 -3.53
N VAL A 225 17.14 -3.40 -4.05
CA VAL A 225 17.24 -2.03 -3.53
C VAL A 225 15.90 -1.63 -2.94
N SER A 226 15.92 -0.84 -1.87
CA SER A 226 14.70 -0.32 -1.25
C SER A 226 14.36 1.04 -1.84
N ILE A 227 13.12 1.20 -2.31
CA ILE A 227 12.55 2.46 -2.78
C ILE A 227 11.70 3.05 -1.66
N ILE A 228 12.10 4.22 -1.15
CA ILE A 228 11.53 4.81 0.08
C ILE A 228 11.04 6.23 -0.20
N PHE A 229 9.77 6.50 0.14
CA PHE A 229 9.15 7.81 -0.10
C PHE A 229 7.91 8.05 0.77
N GLY A 230 7.40 9.29 0.75
CA GLY A 230 6.24 9.73 1.52
C GLY A 230 6.48 9.87 3.03
N GLY A 231 5.48 10.34 3.76
CA GLY A 231 5.55 10.60 5.21
C GLY A 231 6.35 11.86 5.55
N ARG A 232 7.15 11.80 6.61
CA ARG A 232 7.97 12.91 7.12
C ARG A 232 9.43 12.50 7.32
N LEU A 233 10.33 13.45 7.09
CA LEU A 233 11.76 13.38 7.40
C LEU A 233 12.12 14.52 8.36
N ASN A 234 12.70 14.19 9.51
CA ASN A 234 13.05 15.14 10.57
C ASN A 234 11.87 16.05 10.95
N GLY A 235 10.66 15.48 11.03
CA GLY A 235 9.41 16.20 11.31
C GLY A 235 8.85 17.01 10.14
N THR A 236 9.61 17.17 9.05
CA THR A 236 9.18 17.91 7.86
C THR A 236 8.48 16.98 6.88
N PRO A 237 7.33 17.38 6.29
CA PRO A 237 6.68 16.60 5.23
C PRO A 237 7.62 16.31 4.07
N LEU A 238 7.70 15.04 3.68
CA LEU A 238 8.51 14.62 2.56
C LEU A 238 7.71 14.76 1.26
N SER A 239 8.30 15.41 0.26
CA SER A 239 7.72 15.46 -1.09
C SER A 239 7.64 14.06 -1.70
N MET A 240 6.55 13.76 -2.42
CA MET A 240 6.45 12.53 -3.21
C MET A 240 7.37 12.55 -4.43
N THR A 241 7.89 13.73 -4.81
CA THR A 241 8.85 13.88 -5.91
C THR A 241 10.31 13.65 -5.52
N THR A 242 10.57 13.28 -4.27
CA THR A 242 11.89 12.91 -3.76
C THR A 242 11.85 11.45 -3.30
N ILE A 243 12.60 10.60 -3.99
CA ILE A 243 12.69 9.18 -3.71
C ILE A 243 14.06 8.87 -3.11
N PHE A 244 14.06 8.17 -1.97
CA PHE A 244 15.27 7.63 -1.37
C PHE A 244 15.47 6.20 -1.85
N ILE A 245 16.71 5.84 -2.19
CA ILE A 245 17.07 4.50 -2.63
C ILE A 245 18.14 3.98 -1.69
N HIS A 246 17.95 2.78 -1.16
CA HIS A 246 18.98 2.09 -0.38
C HIS A 246 19.47 0.86 -1.15
N ASP A 247 20.71 0.89 -1.63
CA ASP A 247 21.42 -0.30 -2.09
C ASP A 247 21.89 -1.07 -0.86
N ILE A 248 21.11 -2.08 -0.52
CA ILE A 248 21.28 -2.91 0.68
C ILE A 248 22.61 -3.66 0.65
N THR A 249 23.04 -4.09 -0.54
CA THR A 249 24.27 -4.89 -0.68
C THR A 249 25.51 -4.06 -0.38
N LYS A 250 25.52 -2.81 -0.83
CA LYS A 250 26.63 -1.88 -0.60
C LYS A 250 26.44 -1.01 0.65
N ASN A 251 25.27 -1.08 1.30
CA ASN A 251 24.84 -0.15 2.33
C ASN A 251 25.02 1.33 1.89
N LYS A 252 24.67 1.63 0.62
CA LYS A 252 24.79 2.98 0.03
C LYS A 252 23.39 3.56 -0.20
N TRP A 253 23.23 4.82 0.19
CA TRP A 253 21.99 5.56 0.04
C TRP A 253 22.09 6.58 -1.09
N TYR A 254 21.00 6.73 -1.82
CA TYR A 254 20.84 7.70 -2.90
C TYR A 254 19.56 8.50 -2.71
N ARG A 255 19.49 9.63 -3.39
CA ARG A 255 18.30 10.46 -3.53
C ARG A 255 18.09 10.71 -5.02
N GLN A 256 16.89 10.45 -5.50
CA GLN A 256 16.48 10.66 -6.89
C GLN A 256 15.25 11.55 -6.91
N ASP A 257 15.33 12.65 -7.66
CA ASP A 257 14.15 13.47 -7.95
C ASP A 257 13.34 12.83 -9.09
N THR A 258 12.02 12.95 -9.01
CA THR A 258 11.10 12.41 -10.03
C THR A 258 10.78 13.43 -11.11
N ASN A 259 10.15 12.94 -12.18
CA ASN A 259 9.55 13.75 -13.24
C ASN A 259 8.06 13.38 -13.44
N GLY A 260 7.39 14.03 -14.39
CA GLY A 260 5.96 13.82 -14.64
C GLY A 260 5.10 14.64 -13.67
N GLY A 261 4.04 14.03 -13.14
CA GLY A 261 3.14 14.67 -12.19
C GLY A 261 3.70 14.75 -10.75
N ASP A 262 2.90 15.33 -9.86
CA ASP A 262 3.17 15.37 -8.42
C ASP A 262 1.94 14.85 -7.67
N PRO A 263 2.02 13.67 -7.03
CA PRO A 263 0.97 13.19 -6.15
C PRO A 263 0.72 14.10 -4.93
N GLY A 264 1.60 15.05 -4.64
CA GLY A 264 1.54 15.89 -3.45
C GLY A 264 1.99 15.11 -2.21
N ALA A 265 2.67 15.80 -1.29
CA ALA A 265 3.13 15.20 -0.05
C ALA A 265 1.97 14.49 0.67
N ARG A 266 2.22 13.24 1.10
CA ARG A 266 1.23 12.40 1.77
C ARG A 266 1.90 11.33 2.61
N GLY A 267 1.18 10.85 3.60
CA GLY A 267 1.51 9.67 4.37
C GLY A 267 0.28 8.79 4.52
N PHE A 268 0.46 7.62 5.14
CA PHE A 268 -0.59 6.67 5.45
C PHE A 268 -1.37 6.11 4.24
N PHE A 269 -0.88 6.34 3.03
CA PHE A 269 -1.36 5.71 1.79
C PHE A 269 -0.98 4.23 1.77
N CYS A 270 -1.70 3.42 1.00
CA CYS A 270 -1.23 2.08 0.68
C CYS A 270 -0.39 2.11 -0.60
N SER A 271 0.52 1.14 -0.73
CA SER A 271 1.33 1.00 -1.94
C SER A 271 1.62 -0.45 -2.25
N THR A 272 1.74 -0.76 -3.54
CA THR A 272 2.17 -2.07 -4.05
C THR A 272 2.85 -1.87 -5.41
N MET A 273 3.36 -2.92 -6.06
CA MET A 273 4.05 -2.80 -7.35
C MET A 273 3.51 -3.82 -8.35
N VAL A 274 3.36 -3.39 -9.60
CA VAL A 274 3.08 -4.24 -10.76
C VAL A 274 4.11 -3.98 -11.84
N SER A 275 4.43 -4.98 -12.66
CA SER A 275 5.40 -4.86 -13.75
C SER A 275 4.70 -4.97 -15.10
N ALA A 276 5.16 -4.20 -16.09
CA ALA A 276 4.75 -4.40 -17.48
C ALA A 276 5.06 -5.85 -17.93
N PRO A 277 4.29 -6.43 -18.87
CA PRO A 277 4.49 -7.82 -19.31
C PRO A 277 5.90 -8.14 -19.81
N ASP A 278 6.59 -7.15 -20.39
CA ASP A 278 7.95 -7.29 -20.90
C ASP A 278 9.05 -6.86 -19.91
N ASN A 279 8.68 -6.48 -18.68
CA ASN A 279 9.56 -5.90 -17.65
C ASN A 279 10.33 -4.65 -18.10
N SER A 280 9.86 -3.93 -19.13
CA SER A 280 10.46 -2.65 -19.54
C SER A 280 10.17 -1.52 -18.55
N SER A 281 9.12 -1.66 -17.74
CA SER A 281 8.77 -0.71 -16.69
C SER A 281 8.06 -1.41 -15.53
N HIS A 282 8.20 -0.81 -14.34
CA HIS A 282 7.58 -1.28 -13.11
C HIS A 282 6.86 -0.12 -12.44
N GLN A 283 5.57 -0.27 -12.15
CA GLN A 283 4.71 0.76 -11.60
C GLN A 283 4.52 0.50 -10.10
N ILE A 284 5.11 1.35 -9.26
CA ILE A 284 4.76 1.42 -7.84
C ILE A 284 3.45 2.20 -7.74
N LEU A 285 2.38 1.50 -7.41
CA LEU A 285 1.04 2.05 -7.25
C LEU A 285 0.90 2.67 -5.86
N VAL A 286 0.28 3.84 -5.80
CA VAL A 286 -0.09 4.54 -4.56
C VAL A 286 -1.56 4.88 -4.61
N TYR A 287 -2.29 4.52 -3.56
CA TYR A 287 -3.69 4.90 -3.41
C TYR A 287 -3.91 5.71 -2.13
N SER A 288 -4.61 6.84 -2.29
CA SER A 288 -5.11 7.69 -1.20
C SER A 288 -4.01 8.16 -0.21
N GLY A 289 -4.26 8.07 1.10
CA GLY A 289 -3.43 8.67 2.15
C GLY A 289 -3.91 10.06 2.57
N VAL A 290 -3.18 10.67 3.50
CA VAL A 290 -3.51 11.99 4.07
C VAL A 290 -2.42 13.00 3.76
N PRO A 291 -2.78 14.26 3.45
CA PRO A 291 -1.81 15.34 3.32
C PRO A 291 -1.21 15.69 4.69
N PRO A 292 -0.07 16.41 4.72
CA PRO A 292 0.59 16.80 5.96
C PRO A 292 -0.23 17.78 6.81
N SER A 293 -1.11 18.55 6.17
CA SER A 293 -2.00 19.54 6.76
C SER A 293 -3.24 19.71 5.89
N GLY A 294 -4.35 20.13 6.48
CA GLY A 294 -5.61 20.35 5.76
C GLY A 294 -6.49 19.10 5.67
N PRO A 295 -7.65 19.22 4.99
CA PRO A 295 -8.60 18.11 4.87
C PRO A 295 -8.03 16.99 4.00
N SER A 296 -8.25 15.74 4.42
CA SER A 296 -7.85 14.57 3.64
C SER A 296 -8.82 14.32 2.49
N ASN A 297 -8.43 14.72 1.28
CA ASN A 297 -9.22 14.57 0.05
C ASN A 297 -8.59 13.65 -1.00
N TYR A 298 -7.43 13.05 -0.72
CA TYR A 298 -6.79 12.15 -1.66
C TYR A 298 -7.57 10.85 -1.81
N THR A 299 -8.04 10.61 -3.03
CA THR A 299 -8.75 9.40 -3.45
C THR A 299 -8.21 8.87 -4.78
N ASP A 300 -7.09 9.43 -5.21
CA ASP A 300 -6.42 9.20 -6.46
C ASP A 300 -5.56 7.92 -6.40
N ILE A 301 -5.33 7.36 -7.59
CA ILE A 301 -4.35 6.29 -7.82
C ILE A 301 -3.24 6.88 -8.69
N TRP A 302 -2.01 6.80 -8.20
CA TRP A 302 -0.80 7.22 -8.90
C TRP A 302 0.12 6.03 -9.16
N ALA A 303 0.92 6.09 -10.22
CA ALA A 303 2.00 5.15 -10.49
C ALA A 303 3.34 5.88 -10.58
N LEU A 304 4.33 5.45 -9.80
CA LEU A 304 5.73 5.79 -10.00
C LEU A 304 6.36 4.72 -10.87
N SER A 305 6.71 5.07 -12.10
CA SER A 305 7.35 4.15 -13.04
C SER A 305 8.86 4.11 -12.82
N LEU A 306 9.40 2.91 -12.62
CA LEU A 306 10.83 2.62 -12.62
C LEU A 306 11.20 1.94 -13.95
N PRO A 307 12.37 2.21 -14.54
CA PRO A 307 13.48 3.01 -14.00
C PRO A 307 13.41 4.52 -14.31
N SER A 308 12.33 5.02 -14.92
CA SER A 308 12.25 6.43 -15.34
C SER A 308 12.03 7.42 -14.21
N PHE A 309 11.63 6.96 -13.02
CA PHE A 309 11.19 7.79 -11.89
C PHE A 309 10.14 8.83 -12.30
N THR A 310 9.16 8.40 -13.11
CA THR A 310 8.08 9.24 -13.63
C THR A 310 6.78 8.96 -12.89
N TRP A 311 6.17 9.97 -12.30
CA TRP A 311 4.82 9.88 -11.74
C TRP A 311 3.76 10.10 -12.81
N SER A 312 2.81 9.17 -12.89
CA SER A 312 1.65 9.24 -13.78
C SER A 312 0.36 9.05 -12.98
N LEU A 313 -0.64 9.90 -13.25
CA LEU A 313 -1.96 9.77 -12.65
C LEU A 313 -2.75 8.66 -13.37
N ILE A 314 -3.19 7.65 -12.64
CA ILE A 314 -4.04 6.58 -13.17
C ILE A 314 -5.51 6.94 -13.01
N GLN A 315 -5.89 7.39 -11.81
CA GLN A 315 -7.26 7.74 -11.46
C GLN A 315 -7.26 9.00 -10.62
N ALA A 316 -8.00 10.03 -11.04
CA ALA A 316 -8.06 11.31 -10.32
C ALA A 316 -8.89 11.22 -9.03
N ASN A 317 -9.99 10.44 -9.04
CA ASN A 317 -10.90 10.37 -7.91
C ASN A 317 -11.51 8.97 -7.78
N SER A 318 -11.63 8.49 -6.54
CA SER A 318 -12.43 7.32 -6.22
C SER A 318 -13.83 7.73 -5.78
N PRO A 319 -14.89 7.03 -6.22
CA PRO A 319 -16.23 7.21 -5.67
C PRO A 319 -16.22 7.10 -4.14
N ILE A 320 -17.00 7.95 -3.47
CA ILE A 320 -17.10 7.97 -1.99
C ILE A 320 -17.87 6.74 -1.46
N LEU A 321 -18.74 6.18 -2.28
CA LEU A 321 -19.54 4.99 -2.02
C LEU A 321 -19.18 3.90 -3.03
N ALA A 322 -19.70 2.69 -2.80
CA ALA A 322 -19.50 1.54 -3.69
C ALA A 322 -19.68 1.92 -5.18
N PRO A 323 -18.83 1.40 -6.07
CA PRO A 323 -17.77 0.42 -5.81
C PRO A 323 -16.46 1.03 -5.24
N GLY A 324 -16.36 2.35 -5.09
CA GLY A 324 -15.14 3.02 -4.64
C GLY A 324 -14.99 3.10 -3.11
N PRO A 325 -13.74 3.13 -2.59
CA PRO A 325 -13.51 3.32 -1.15
C PRO A 325 -13.64 4.76 -0.63
N GLY A 326 -13.60 5.77 -1.50
CA GLY A 326 -13.36 7.16 -1.07
C GLY A 326 -11.98 7.33 -0.39
N PRO A 327 -11.76 8.36 0.45
CA PRO A 327 -10.46 8.56 1.08
C PRO A 327 -10.19 7.51 2.17
N ARG A 328 -8.98 6.95 2.17
CA ARG A 328 -8.53 5.89 3.08
C ARG A 328 -7.15 6.20 3.66
N LEU A 329 -6.99 5.98 4.96
CA LEU A 329 -5.68 5.87 5.60
C LEU A 329 -5.54 4.53 6.32
N HIS A 330 -4.31 4.05 6.46
CA HIS A 330 -4.01 2.75 7.07
C HIS A 330 -4.63 1.55 6.34
N ALA A 331 -4.93 1.69 5.04
CA ALA A 331 -5.27 0.55 4.19
C ALA A 331 -4.02 -0.23 3.80
N SER A 332 -4.17 -1.52 3.52
CA SER A 332 -3.14 -2.34 2.88
C SER A 332 -3.54 -2.63 1.43
N CYS A 333 -2.53 -2.89 0.57
CA CYS A 333 -2.78 -3.07 -0.86
C CYS A 333 -1.92 -4.18 -1.47
N ASP A 334 -2.53 -4.94 -2.36
CA ASP A 334 -1.93 -6.05 -3.10
C ASP A 334 -2.39 -5.99 -4.56
N VAL A 335 -1.62 -6.61 -5.45
CA VAL A 335 -2.05 -6.87 -6.83
C VAL A 335 -2.51 -8.31 -6.91
N VAL A 336 -3.78 -8.53 -7.22
CA VAL A 336 -4.41 -9.85 -7.42
C VAL A 336 -4.79 -10.03 -8.88
N ASN A 337 -4.87 -11.27 -9.35
CA ASN A 337 -5.10 -11.62 -10.76
C ASN A 337 -4.20 -10.87 -11.75
N ASN A 338 -2.99 -10.48 -11.33
CA ASN A 338 -2.00 -9.70 -12.09
C ASN A 338 -2.36 -8.24 -12.38
N HIS A 339 -3.63 -7.86 -12.47
CA HIS A 339 -4.05 -6.50 -12.87
C HIS A 339 -5.12 -5.86 -11.99
N ILE A 340 -5.50 -6.48 -10.86
CA ILE A 340 -6.47 -5.90 -9.94
C ILE A 340 -5.72 -5.36 -8.71
N LEU A 341 -5.80 -4.06 -8.48
CA LEU A 341 -5.38 -3.44 -7.22
C LEU A 341 -6.45 -3.73 -6.17
N ALA A 342 -6.13 -4.61 -5.22
CA ALA A 342 -6.94 -4.89 -4.06
C ALA A 342 -6.56 -3.94 -2.92
N VAL A 343 -7.53 -3.17 -2.43
CA VAL A 343 -7.39 -2.29 -1.26
C VAL A 343 -8.20 -2.88 -0.12
N PHE A 344 -7.53 -3.22 0.98
CA PHE A 344 -8.21 -3.76 2.15
C PHE A 344 -8.17 -2.77 3.34
N GLY A 345 -9.34 -2.52 3.89
CA GLY A 345 -9.55 -1.68 5.07
C GLY A 345 -9.11 -0.24 4.85
N GLY A 346 -8.59 0.34 5.93
CA GLY A 346 -8.35 1.76 6.07
C GLY A 346 -9.62 2.54 6.40
N ARG A 347 -9.56 3.41 7.39
CA ARG A 347 -10.70 4.26 7.78
C ARG A 347 -10.76 5.51 6.93
N ASN A 348 -11.96 6.08 6.85
CA ASN A 348 -12.18 7.38 6.22
C ASN A 348 -12.00 8.49 7.26
N PHE A 349 -11.10 9.45 7.00
CA PHE A 349 -10.82 10.56 7.92
C PHE A 349 -11.67 11.82 7.65
N ASN A 350 -12.24 11.93 6.45
CA ASN A 350 -12.92 13.15 6.03
C ASN A 350 -14.33 13.18 6.61
N GLY A 351 -14.54 14.01 7.64
CA GLY A 351 -15.75 14.05 8.46
C GLY A 351 -15.68 13.22 9.76
N GLY A 352 -14.48 12.80 10.17
CA GLY A 352 -14.26 11.84 11.26
C GLY A 352 -14.55 10.40 10.82
N ASP A 353 -14.39 9.41 11.73
CA ASP A 353 -14.75 7.99 11.53
C ASP A 353 -16.27 7.76 11.37
N SER A 354 -16.97 8.76 10.83
CA SER A 354 -18.31 9.14 11.24
C SER A 354 -19.31 9.19 10.08
N ARG A 355 -18.83 9.23 8.83
CA ARG A 355 -19.69 9.44 7.65
C ARG A 355 -19.95 8.18 6.83
N ASN A 356 -18.95 7.32 6.63
CA ASN A 356 -19.04 6.15 5.76
C ASN A 356 -18.45 4.92 6.45
N CYS A 357 -19.31 4.05 6.99
CA CYS A 357 -18.86 2.75 7.50
C CYS A 357 -18.77 1.74 6.37
N ASP A 358 -17.79 0.83 6.48
CA ASP A 358 -17.67 -0.40 5.73
C ASP A 358 -18.78 -1.36 6.19
N THR A 359 -20.02 -1.09 5.78
CA THR A 359 -21.23 -1.79 6.22
C THR A 359 -21.15 -3.29 5.97
N ASN A 360 -21.74 -4.08 6.87
CA ASN A 360 -21.73 -5.55 6.83
C ASN A 360 -20.32 -6.18 6.79
N GLY A 361 -19.29 -5.42 7.15
CA GLY A 361 -17.92 -5.88 7.14
C GLY A 361 -17.31 -6.03 5.75
N ASN A 362 -17.83 -5.30 4.76
CA ASN A 362 -17.20 -5.23 3.45
C ASN A 362 -16.10 -4.16 3.45
N ALA A 363 -14.86 -4.60 3.68
CA ALA A 363 -13.67 -3.75 3.72
C ALA A 363 -12.73 -3.99 2.53
N LEU A 364 -13.16 -4.74 1.51
CA LEU A 364 -12.37 -4.97 0.30
C LEU A 364 -12.91 -4.12 -0.83
N PHE A 365 -11.99 -3.48 -1.54
CA PHE A 365 -12.27 -2.73 -2.75
C PHE A 365 -11.30 -3.14 -3.84
N LEU A 366 -11.80 -3.25 -5.06
CA LEU A 366 -11.05 -3.78 -6.19
C LEU A 366 -11.05 -2.76 -7.32
N TYR A 367 -9.87 -2.41 -7.82
CA TYR A 367 -9.71 -1.55 -8.98
C TYR A 367 -9.00 -2.30 -10.10
N ASN A 368 -9.68 -2.46 -11.24
CA ASN A 368 -9.09 -3.09 -12.41
C ASN A 368 -8.17 -2.10 -13.12
N LEU A 369 -6.87 -2.38 -13.15
CA LEU A 369 -5.86 -1.52 -13.75
C LEU A 369 -5.88 -1.55 -15.29
N ASN A 370 -6.50 -2.57 -15.90
CA ASN A 370 -6.63 -2.67 -17.34
C ASN A 370 -7.82 -1.87 -17.88
N THR A 371 -8.96 -1.90 -17.18
CA THR A 371 -10.19 -1.18 -17.57
C THR A 371 -10.31 0.20 -16.93
N LEU A 372 -9.55 0.46 -15.86
CA LEU A 372 -9.57 1.69 -15.06
C LEU A 372 -10.90 1.89 -14.32
N GLU A 373 -11.45 0.81 -13.78
CA GLU A 373 -12.75 0.81 -13.11
C GLU A 373 -12.68 0.15 -11.73
N TRP A 374 -13.41 0.73 -10.79
CA TRP A 374 -13.71 0.07 -9.51
C TRP A 374 -14.75 -1.02 -9.75
N LEU A 375 -14.51 -2.22 -9.23
CA LEU A 375 -15.34 -3.39 -9.45
C LEU A 375 -16.35 -3.56 -8.32
N GLU A 376 -17.55 -4.04 -8.65
CA GLU A 376 -18.54 -4.51 -7.66
C GLU A 376 -18.39 -6.01 -7.36
N ASN A 377 -17.76 -6.74 -8.29
CA ASN A 377 -17.64 -8.19 -8.26
C ASN A 377 -16.20 -8.60 -8.57
N TYR A 378 -15.74 -9.64 -7.89
CA TYR A 378 -14.52 -10.33 -8.21
C TYR A 378 -14.82 -11.53 -9.11
N ASP A 379 -14.14 -11.61 -10.25
CA ASP A 379 -14.17 -12.79 -11.12
C ASP A 379 -12.87 -13.58 -11.01
N SER A 380 -12.94 -14.76 -10.40
CA SER A 380 -11.82 -15.71 -10.30
C SER A 380 -11.36 -16.26 -11.66
N GLY A 381 -12.21 -16.17 -12.69
CA GLY A 381 -11.90 -16.54 -14.07
C GLY A 381 -11.12 -15.46 -14.84
N ASP A 382 -11.07 -14.23 -14.33
CA ASP A 382 -10.30 -13.15 -14.96
C ASP A 382 -8.80 -13.37 -14.72
N ARG A 383 -8.12 -13.82 -15.78
CA ARG A 383 -6.69 -14.13 -15.80
C ARG A 383 -5.95 -13.34 -16.87
N GLU A 384 -6.50 -12.18 -17.26
CA GLU A 384 -5.80 -11.31 -18.20
C GLU A 384 -4.40 -10.94 -17.70
N ALA A 385 -3.49 -10.67 -18.64
CA ALA A 385 -2.23 -10.05 -18.30
C ALA A 385 -2.46 -8.58 -17.97
N TYR A 386 -1.66 -8.05 -17.06
CA TYR A 386 -1.61 -6.61 -16.83
C TYR A 386 -1.24 -5.86 -18.12
N ARG A 387 -1.94 -4.75 -18.34
CA ARG A 387 -1.69 -3.80 -19.43
C ARG A 387 -1.30 -2.48 -18.82
N VAL A 388 -0.19 -1.91 -19.28
CA VAL A 388 0.24 -0.57 -18.87
C VAL A 388 -0.86 0.42 -19.24
N PRO A 389 -1.43 1.20 -18.28
CA PRO A 389 -2.49 2.14 -18.56
C PRO A 389 -2.08 3.22 -19.58
N GLY A 390 -3.07 3.73 -20.33
CA GLY A 390 -2.91 4.80 -21.30
C GLY A 390 -2.10 6.00 -20.78
N GLY A 391 -2.51 6.54 -19.64
CA GLY A 391 -1.81 7.66 -19.00
C GLY A 391 -0.35 7.35 -18.68
N VAL A 392 -0.05 6.11 -18.27
CA VAL A 392 1.31 5.71 -17.90
C VAL A 392 2.21 5.59 -19.13
N PHE A 393 1.83 4.82 -20.15
CA PHE A 393 2.69 4.68 -21.34
C PHE A 393 2.76 5.96 -22.19
N ASN A 394 1.81 6.88 -22.06
CA ASN A 394 1.93 8.21 -22.67
C ASN A 394 3.06 9.03 -22.03
N ASP A 395 3.28 8.87 -20.72
CA ASP A 395 4.31 9.61 -19.98
C ASP A 395 5.71 8.96 -20.11
N ILE A 396 5.79 7.63 -20.20
CA ILE A 396 7.07 6.89 -20.24
C ILE A 396 7.41 6.29 -21.63
N GLY A 397 6.52 6.48 -22.60
CA GLY A 397 6.58 5.85 -23.91
C GLY A 397 6.16 4.37 -23.91
N GLY A 398 6.27 3.73 -25.08
CA GLY A 398 5.85 2.34 -25.27
C GLY A 398 4.36 2.20 -25.61
N ASN A 399 3.72 1.16 -25.10
CA ASN A 399 2.29 0.87 -25.30
C ASN A 399 1.73 0.00 -24.16
N SER A 400 0.47 -0.44 -24.28
CA SER A 400 -0.22 -1.27 -23.28
C SER A 400 0.50 -2.57 -22.92
N SER A 401 1.34 -3.11 -23.81
CA SER A 401 2.07 -4.36 -23.58
C SER A 401 3.46 -4.13 -22.97
N GLY A 402 3.84 -2.88 -22.69
CA GLY A 402 5.17 -2.49 -22.23
C GLY A 402 5.94 -1.69 -23.28
N PHE A 403 7.21 -2.01 -23.48
CA PHE A 403 8.16 -1.34 -24.37
C PHE A 403 8.41 0.13 -24.00
N ALA A 404 8.45 0.44 -22.70
CA ALA A 404 8.76 1.79 -22.23
C ALA A 404 10.08 2.27 -22.84
N THR A 405 10.06 3.45 -23.46
CA THR A 405 11.24 4.02 -24.13
C THR A 405 12.05 4.89 -23.17
N LEU A 406 11.41 5.39 -22.11
CA LEU A 406 12.07 6.12 -21.05
C LEU A 406 12.66 5.14 -20.03
N THR A 407 13.94 4.80 -20.21
CA THR A 407 14.67 3.81 -19.39
C THR A 407 15.54 4.43 -18.31
N SER A 408 15.45 5.75 -18.13
CA SER A 408 16.09 6.52 -17.05
C SER A 408 15.35 7.85 -16.88
N PRO A 409 15.54 8.58 -15.77
CA PRO A 409 14.94 9.89 -15.60
C PRO A 409 15.35 10.85 -16.71
N PRO A 410 14.45 11.73 -17.20
CA PRO A 410 14.83 12.85 -18.06
C PRO A 410 15.88 13.71 -17.35
N GLY A 411 17.08 13.81 -17.92
CA GLY A 411 18.24 14.46 -17.27
C GLY A 411 19.20 13.50 -16.57
N GLY A 412 18.89 12.21 -16.53
CA GLY A 412 19.73 11.17 -15.95
C GLY A 412 19.50 10.94 -14.46
N PHE A 413 20.16 9.90 -13.94
CA PHE A 413 20.18 9.61 -12.51
C PHE A 413 20.96 10.66 -11.72
N SER A 414 20.49 11.01 -10.53
CA SER A 414 21.15 11.99 -9.64
C SER A 414 22.54 11.53 -9.17
N ASP A 415 22.78 10.22 -9.14
CA ASP A 415 24.09 9.59 -8.90
C ASP A 415 24.34 8.58 -10.03
N PRO A 416 25.49 8.65 -10.74
CA PRO A 416 25.82 7.75 -11.84
C PRO A 416 25.76 6.26 -11.50
N ASP A 417 26.06 5.87 -10.26
CA ASP A 417 26.05 4.48 -9.81
C ASP A 417 24.66 3.85 -9.90
N MET A 418 23.59 4.67 -9.86
CA MET A 418 22.22 4.18 -9.98
C MET A 418 21.90 3.63 -11.37
N THR A 419 22.66 4.01 -12.41
CA THR A 419 22.49 3.48 -13.77
C THR A 419 22.57 1.95 -13.79
N ALA A 420 23.50 1.37 -13.03
CA ALA A 420 23.66 -0.08 -12.95
C ALA A 420 22.59 -0.75 -12.07
N LEU A 421 22.04 -0.04 -11.08
CA LEU A 421 20.97 -0.55 -10.22
C LEU A 421 19.65 -0.67 -10.98
N PHE A 422 19.37 0.28 -11.86
CA PHE A 422 18.13 0.40 -12.62
C PHE A 422 18.27 0.01 -14.09
N ALA A 423 19.38 -0.64 -14.45
CA ALA A 423 19.54 -1.20 -15.78
C ALA A 423 18.44 -2.24 -16.05
N LEU A 424 17.85 -2.19 -17.24
CA LEU A 424 16.90 -3.20 -17.70
C LEU A 424 17.64 -4.29 -18.48
N THR A 425 17.11 -5.51 -18.46
CA THR A 425 17.59 -6.55 -19.38
C THR A 425 17.26 -6.08 -20.79
N THR A 426 18.28 -5.75 -21.59
CA THR A 426 18.08 -5.57 -23.02
C THR A 426 17.46 -6.86 -23.56
N PRO A 427 16.31 -6.80 -24.26
CA PRO A 427 15.86 -7.97 -24.98
C PRO A 427 17.01 -8.38 -25.89
N THR A 428 17.52 -9.59 -25.71
CA THR A 428 18.42 -10.23 -26.67
C THR A 428 17.61 -10.34 -27.96
N SER A 429 17.68 -9.31 -28.78
CA SER A 429 17.49 -9.49 -30.21
C SER A 429 18.41 -10.65 -30.58
N PRO A 430 17.96 -11.67 -31.32
CA PRO A 430 18.85 -12.74 -31.75
C PRO A 430 20.02 -12.04 -32.43
N VAL A 431 21.17 -12.06 -31.78
CA VAL A 431 22.41 -11.69 -32.43
C VAL A 431 22.54 -12.75 -33.50
N GLU A 432 22.27 -12.38 -34.75
CA GLU A 432 22.76 -13.12 -35.90
C GLU A 432 24.27 -13.20 -35.72
N SER A 433 24.71 -14.26 -35.06
CA SER A 433 26.08 -14.74 -35.11
C SER A 433 26.39 -14.87 -36.59
N GLY A 434 27.27 -13.98 -37.06
CA GLY A 434 27.84 -13.99 -38.41
C GLY A 434 28.53 -15.33 -38.70
N GLY A 435 27.73 -16.33 -39.05
CA GLY A 435 28.15 -17.60 -39.60
C GLY A 435 27.84 -17.58 -41.08
N LYS A 436 28.88 -17.47 -41.93
CA LYS A 436 28.79 -17.64 -43.38
C LYS A 436 27.91 -18.83 -43.74
N LYS A 437 26.70 -18.57 -44.23
CA LYS A 437 25.95 -19.52 -45.06
C LYS A 437 25.42 -18.80 -46.29
N SER A 438 25.86 -19.31 -47.43
CA SER A 438 25.48 -18.89 -48.78
C SER A 438 23.96 -18.88 -48.95
N THR A 439 23.41 -17.71 -49.27
CA THR A 439 22.01 -17.55 -49.66
C THR A 439 21.81 -17.96 -51.12
N ASN A 440 20.99 -18.98 -51.35
CA ASN A 440 20.51 -19.35 -52.67
C ASN A 440 19.50 -18.31 -53.17
N VAL A 441 19.98 -17.41 -54.04
CA VAL A 441 19.24 -16.32 -54.68
C VAL A 441 18.04 -16.81 -55.52
N GLY A 442 17.98 -18.11 -55.86
CA GLY A 442 16.92 -18.70 -56.70
C GLY A 442 15.52 -18.80 -56.08
N ALA A 443 15.37 -18.78 -54.75
CA ALA A 443 14.05 -19.00 -54.11
C ALA A 443 13.24 -17.71 -53.89
N ILE A 444 13.90 -16.54 -53.78
CA ILE A 444 13.23 -15.26 -53.46
C ILE A 444 12.73 -14.55 -54.73
N ALA A 445 13.31 -14.85 -55.90
CA ALA A 445 12.84 -14.30 -57.18
C ALA A 445 11.67 -15.10 -57.82
N GLY A 446 11.39 -16.33 -57.38
CA GLY A 446 10.33 -17.18 -57.95
C GLY A 446 8.92 -16.94 -57.40
N GLY A 447 8.80 -16.46 -56.15
CA GLY A 447 7.50 -16.31 -55.47
C GLY A 447 6.73 -15.04 -55.84
N THR A 448 7.42 -13.95 -56.18
CA THR A 448 6.80 -12.65 -56.49
C THR A 448 6.15 -12.60 -57.87
N VAL A 449 6.64 -13.37 -58.84
CA VAL A 449 6.10 -13.40 -60.20
C VAL A 449 4.83 -14.26 -60.29
N ALA A 450 4.72 -15.34 -59.50
CA ALA A 450 3.54 -16.19 -59.47
C ALA A 450 2.34 -15.53 -58.75
N GLY A 451 2.59 -14.75 -57.68
CA GLY A 451 1.54 -14.07 -56.94
C GLY A 451 0.85 -12.95 -57.72
N VAL A 452 1.62 -12.18 -58.51
CA VAL A 452 1.07 -11.06 -59.30
C VAL A 452 0.19 -11.57 -60.46
N ALA A 453 0.54 -12.69 -61.09
CA ALA A 453 -0.27 -13.27 -62.16
C ALA A 453 -1.65 -13.75 -61.68
N VAL A 454 -1.74 -14.30 -60.47
CA VAL A 454 -3.01 -14.77 -59.87
C VAL A 454 -3.92 -13.60 -59.51
N ILE A 455 -3.36 -12.51 -58.96
CA ILE A 455 -4.15 -11.32 -58.58
C ILE A 455 -4.69 -10.60 -59.82
N VAL A 456 -3.89 -10.47 -60.89
CA VAL A 456 -4.34 -9.89 -62.16
C VAL A 456 -5.39 -10.78 -62.84
N GLY A 457 -5.23 -12.10 -62.79
CA GLY A 457 -6.23 -13.05 -63.29
C GLY A 457 -7.58 -12.95 -62.58
N LEU A 458 -7.59 -12.82 -61.25
CA LEU A 458 -8.82 -12.66 -60.45
C LEU A 458 -9.51 -11.32 -60.71
N ALA A 459 -8.75 -10.23 -60.90
CA ALA A 459 -9.31 -8.92 -61.21
C ALA A 459 -10.01 -8.89 -62.58
N LEU A 460 -9.43 -9.53 -63.60
CA LEU A 460 -10.02 -9.64 -64.94
C LEU A 460 -11.28 -10.52 -64.95
N LEU A 461 -11.30 -11.60 -64.15
CA LEU A 461 -12.47 -12.47 -63.97
C LEU A 461 -13.65 -11.75 -63.34
N ILE A 462 -13.42 -10.96 -62.28
CA ILE A 462 -14.46 -10.17 -61.61
C ILE A 462 -15.01 -9.10 -62.55
N TRP A 463 -14.16 -8.43 -63.32
CA TRP A 463 -14.59 -7.44 -64.31
C TRP A 463 -15.46 -8.06 -65.41
N PHE A 464 -15.10 -9.24 -65.91
CA PHE A 464 -15.86 -9.94 -66.95
C PHE A 464 -17.26 -10.38 -66.47
N PHE A 465 -17.39 -10.83 -65.22
CA PHE A 465 -18.69 -11.21 -64.65
C PHE A 465 -19.59 -10.01 -64.31
N ARG A 466 -19.02 -8.85 -63.95
CA ARG A 466 -19.80 -7.62 -63.73
C ARG A 466 -20.33 -7.03 -65.02
N ARG A 467 -19.68 -7.28 -66.17
CA ARG A 467 -20.14 -6.80 -67.48
C ARG A 467 -21.30 -7.61 -68.08
N ARG A 468 -21.59 -8.80 -67.54
CA ARG A 468 -22.67 -9.69 -68.03
C ARG A 468 -23.98 -9.62 -67.25
N ARG A 469 -24.11 -8.78 -66.22
CA ARG A 469 -25.38 -8.59 -65.49
C ARG A 469 -25.80 -7.13 -65.48
N SER A 470 -26.28 -6.67 -66.63
CA SER A 470 -27.17 -5.53 -66.74
C SER A 470 -28.46 -5.99 -67.41
N GLN A 471 -29.47 -6.30 -66.60
CA GLN A 471 -30.87 -6.29 -67.04
C GLN A 471 -31.65 -5.46 -66.01
N PRO A 472 -32.42 -4.45 -66.42
CA PRO A 472 -33.19 -3.61 -65.51
C PRO A 472 -34.46 -4.34 -65.04
N LEU A 473 -34.80 -4.22 -63.74
CA LEU A 473 -36.06 -4.70 -63.18
C LEU A 473 -37.14 -3.60 -63.19
N PRO A 474 -38.44 -3.96 -63.29
CA PRO A 474 -39.55 -3.03 -63.56
C PRO A 474 -40.14 -2.39 -62.30
N THR A 475 -40.71 -1.19 -62.46
CA THR A 475 -41.44 -0.42 -61.45
C THR A 475 -42.90 -0.88 -61.26
N PRO A 476 -43.43 -0.90 -60.02
CA PRO A 476 -44.87 -0.83 -59.72
C PRO A 476 -45.29 0.55 -59.15
N PRO A 477 -46.61 0.86 -59.08
CA PRO A 477 -47.15 2.21 -59.19
C PRO A 477 -47.35 2.97 -57.86
N ALA A 478 -47.58 4.27 -58.00
CA ALA A 478 -47.88 5.23 -56.94
C ALA A 478 -49.23 4.99 -56.25
N GLY A 479 -49.27 5.22 -54.93
CA GLY A 479 -50.47 5.29 -54.10
C GLY A 479 -50.21 6.17 -52.86
N ASP A 480 -51.15 7.08 -52.60
CA ASP A 480 -51.12 8.34 -51.85
C ASP A 480 -50.57 8.42 -50.40
N ASP A 481 -50.13 9.65 -50.10
CA ASP A 481 -49.74 10.28 -48.82
C ASP A 481 -50.96 10.61 -47.93
N PRO A 482 -50.85 10.51 -46.59
CA PRO A 482 -51.25 11.68 -45.80
C PRO A 482 -50.37 11.89 -44.55
N ARG A 483 -49.52 12.93 -44.56
CA ARG A 483 -49.57 14.09 -43.65
C ARG A 483 -48.35 15.00 -43.79
N LYS A 484 -48.58 16.15 -44.45
CA LYS A 484 -47.90 17.43 -44.18
C LYS A 484 -48.90 18.38 -43.52
N ASP A 485 -48.44 19.11 -42.52
CA ASP A 485 -48.84 20.46 -42.08
C ASP A 485 -48.25 20.69 -40.67
N THR A 486 -47.59 21.79 -40.27
CA THR A 486 -47.35 23.12 -40.86
C THR A 486 -46.14 23.76 -40.15
N ILE A 487 -45.67 24.86 -40.73
CA ILE A 487 -44.55 25.77 -40.45
C ILE A 487 -44.81 26.72 -39.25
N ASN A 488 -43.73 27.29 -38.68
CA ASN A 488 -43.52 28.67 -38.14
C ASN A 488 -42.65 28.59 -36.85
N GLY A 489 -41.62 29.38 -36.53
CA GLY A 489 -41.04 30.62 -37.06
C GLY A 489 -40.52 31.47 -35.87
N ALA A 490 -39.21 31.78 -35.84
CA ALA A 490 -38.53 32.97 -35.26
C ALA A 490 -38.46 33.29 -33.73
N PHE A 491 -37.26 33.71 -33.32
CA PHE A 491 -36.90 34.96 -32.57
C PHE A 491 -36.51 34.94 -31.06
N GLU A 492 -35.27 35.41 -30.83
CA GLU A 492 -34.69 36.29 -29.78
C GLU A 492 -34.46 35.97 -28.28
N ILE A 493 -33.50 36.77 -27.80
CA ILE A 493 -32.72 36.87 -26.56
C ILE A 493 -33.56 37.41 -25.38
N GLY A 494 -33.28 36.99 -24.14
CA GLY A 494 -33.72 37.75 -22.95
C GLY A 494 -33.49 37.07 -21.58
N ASN A 495 -32.69 37.72 -20.74
CA ASN A 495 -32.46 37.49 -19.31
C ASN A 495 -33.74 37.30 -18.46
N SER A 496 -33.67 36.52 -17.37
CA SER A 496 -33.71 37.05 -15.98
C SER A 496 -33.78 35.95 -14.90
N ASN A 497 -32.96 36.15 -13.87
CA ASN A 497 -33.12 35.89 -12.44
C ASN A 497 -34.22 34.93 -11.96
N GLU A 498 -33.86 33.94 -11.14
CA GLU A 498 -34.17 33.95 -9.70
C GLU A 498 -33.43 32.84 -8.92
N GLN A 499 -33.09 33.19 -7.68
CA GLN A 499 -32.30 32.48 -6.67
C GLN A 499 -33.10 31.33 -6.01
N PRO A 500 -32.43 30.44 -5.26
CA PRO A 500 -32.66 30.55 -3.81
C PRO A 500 -31.39 30.50 -2.96
N GLN A 501 -31.51 31.16 -1.81
CA GLN A 501 -30.50 31.47 -0.81
C GLN A 501 -30.01 30.24 -0.04
N ASN A 502 -28.69 30.16 0.18
CA ASN A 502 -28.09 29.40 1.28
C ASN A 502 -27.49 30.39 2.27
N VAL A 503 -27.91 30.27 3.53
CA VAL A 503 -27.38 31.02 4.68
C VAL A 503 -26.23 30.20 5.28
N TYR A 504 -25.01 30.75 5.25
CA TYR A 504 -23.90 30.31 6.10
C TYR A 504 -23.37 31.53 6.86
N SER A 505 -23.43 31.46 8.18
CA SER A 505 -22.80 32.40 9.10
C SER A 505 -21.36 31.99 9.37
N GLU A 506 -20.41 32.87 9.08
CA GLU A 506 -19.01 32.81 9.48
C GLU A 506 -18.87 32.91 11.00
N VAL A 507 -17.95 32.10 11.56
CA VAL A 507 -17.22 32.46 12.79
C VAL A 507 -15.74 32.15 12.55
N GLN A 508 -14.93 33.22 12.52
CA GLN A 508 -13.48 33.16 12.61
C GLN A 508 -13.03 32.71 14.00
N GLY A 509 -12.00 31.88 14.06
CA GLY A 509 -11.27 31.56 15.28
C GLY A 509 -10.04 30.73 14.98
N GLY A 510 -8.87 31.39 14.92
CA GLY A 510 -7.58 30.74 14.75
C GLY A 510 -7.20 29.88 15.96
N GLY A 511 -6.40 28.84 15.69
CA GLY A 511 -5.83 27.98 16.72
C GLY A 511 -5.07 26.82 16.09
N THR A 512 -3.75 26.92 16.09
CA THR A 512 -2.81 25.85 15.76
C THR A 512 -3.00 24.65 16.70
N ALA A 513 -3.30 23.47 16.19
CA ALA A 513 -3.37 22.23 16.98
C ALA A 513 -2.46 21.14 16.37
N ALA A 514 -1.47 20.73 17.17
CA ALA A 514 -0.66 19.53 16.96
C ALA A 514 -1.52 18.27 17.20
N PRO A 515 -1.27 17.14 16.50
CA PRO A 515 -1.85 15.87 16.90
C PRO A 515 -0.84 15.01 17.64
N TYR A 516 -1.24 14.50 18.81
CA TYR A 516 -1.11 13.13 19.33
C TYR A 516 -1.10 13.16 20.87
N GLY A 517 -2.10 12.53 21.46
CA GLY A 517 -2.18 12.30 22.91
C GLY A 517 -3.31 11.34 23.22
N GLY A 518 -2.96 10.18 23.78
CA GLY A 518 -3.90 9.16 24.24
C GLY A 518 -4.82 9.70 25.33
N ILE A 519 -6.05 9.21 25.34
CA ILE A 519 -7.04 9.54 26.36
C ILE A 519 -7.14 8.37 27.32
N LEU A 520 -6.64 8.62 28.54
CA LEU A 520 -6.96 7.87 29.74
C LEU A 520 -8.44 8.08 30.10
N SER A 521 -9.09 6.99 30.48
CA SER A 521 -10.38 6.95 31.16
C SER A 521 -10.34 7.64 32.52
N ASP A 522 -11.36 8.42 32.87
CA ASP A 522 -12.02 8.24 34.17
C ASP A 522 -13.43 8.84 34.19
N ASP A 523 -14.29 8.17 34.97
CA ASP A 523 -15.68 8.52 35.27
C ASP A 523 -15.75 9.79 36.13
N GLY A 524 -16.80 10.59 35.93
CA GLY A 524 -17.04 11.80 36.72
C GLY A 524 -18.51 12.09 36.91
N HIS A 525 -19.07 11.57 38.00
CA HIS A 525 -20.32 12.07 38.59
C HIS A 525 -20.23 13.57 38.90
N VAL A 526 -21.29 14.28 38.54
CA VAL A 526 -21.49 15.70 38.82
C VAL A 526 -21.76 15.87 40.32
N MET A 527 -20.88 16.58 41.03
CA MET A 527 -21.20 17.22 42.30
C MET A 527 -20.71 18.68 42.27
N GLU A 528 -21.66 19.55 42.54
CA GLU A 528 -21.62 21.00 42.60
C GLU A 528 -20.62 21.51 43.66
N VAL A 529 -19.78 22.49 43.32
CA VAL A 529 -18.82 23.11 44.25
C VAL A 529 -19.16 24.59 44.46
N GLN A 530 -19.57 24.93 45.69
CA GLN A 530 -19.61 26.30 46.20
C GLN A 530 -18.19 26.83 46.44
N GLY A 531 -17.98 28.09 46.06
CA GLY A 531 -16.68 28.74 46.01
C GLY A 531 -16.02 29.00 47.37
N ARG A 532 -14.68 29.04 47.34
CA ARG A 532 -13.87 29.70 48.38
C ARG A 532 -12.62 30.33 47.77
N GLU A 533 -12.43 31.59 48.12
CA GLU A 533 -11.41 32.54 47.68
C GLU A 533 -10.00 32.18 48.20
N VAL A 534 -8.96 32.30 47.36
CA VAL A 534 -7.55 32.03 47.74
C VAL A 534 -6.67 33.25 47.43
N LYS A 535 -5.96 33.74 48.45
CA LYS A 535 -4.97 34.84 48.40
C LYS A 535 -3.67 34.42 47.69
N PRO A 536 -2.93 35.38 47.07
CA PRO A 536 -1.70 35.08 46.32
C PRO A 536 -0.47 34.81 47.21
N VAL A 537 0.42 33.93 46.74
CA VAL A 537 1.67 33.49 47.36
C VAL A 537 2.87 34.27 46.79
N ALA A 538 3.87 34.58 47.63
CA ALA A 538 5.08 35.36 47.34
C ALA A 538 6.18 34.53 46.60
N PRO A 539 7.17 35.17 45.94
CA PRO A 539 8.15 34.49 45.10
C PRO A 539 9.34 33.87 45.89
N PRO A 540 10.11 32.94 45.30
CA PRO A 540 11.13 32.16 46.01
C PRO A 540 12.50 32.84 46.11
N VAL A 541 13.24 32.46 47.16
CA VAL A 541 14.57 32.94 47.57
C VAL A 541 15.68 32.04 47.01
N GLU A 542 16.74 32.63 46.45
CA GLU A 542 17.99 31.97 46.02
C GLU A 542 18.89 31.54 47.19
N LEU A 543 19.58 30.40 47.07
CA LEU A 543 20.65 29.94 47.97
C LEU A 543 21.98 29.83 47.20
N PRO A 544 23.14 30.09 47.83
CA PRO A 544 24.43 30.27 47.14
C PRO A 544 25.21 28.96 46.93
N ALA A 545 26.10 28.99 45.94
CA ALA A 545 26.95 27.89 45.49
C ALA A 545 28.17 27.66 46.41
N GLU A 546 28.54 26.38 46.60
CA GLU A 546 29.81 25.99 47.22
C GLU A 546 30.80 25.40 46.20
N ASP A 547 32.06 25.75 46.45
CA ASP A 547 33.27 25.64 45.65
C ASP A 547 33.98 24.31 45.95
N LEU A 548 34.44 23.59 44.91
CA LEU A 548 35.19 22.34 45.05
C LEU A 548 36.61 22.52 44.52
N SER A 549 37.56 22.74 45.42
CA SER A 549 39.00 22.59 45.14
C SER A 549 39.73 21.90 46.30
N ASN A 550 40.66 21.01 45.93
CA ASN A 550 41.59 20.21 46.76
C ASN A 550 40.94 19.03 47.54
N ALA A 551 41.49 17.83 47.61
CA ALA A 551 42.87 17.39 47.42
C ALA A 551 42.96 15.91 46.98
N SER A 552 44.05 15.61 46.28
CA SER A 552 44.59 14.27 46.05
C SER A 552 45.39 13.79 47.27
N GLN A 553 45.38 12.48 47.59
CA GLN A 553 46.58 11.67 47.86
C GLN A 553 46.28 10.21 48.23
N ARG A 554 47.23 9.35 47.87
CA ARG A 554 47.29 7.87 47.88
C ARG A 554 47.46 7.23 49.27
N LYS A 555 47.05 5.96 49.41
CA LYS A 555 47.86 4.75 49.73
C LYS A 555 46.93 3.54 49.96
N ASP A 556 47.06 2.46 49.19
CA ASP A 556 47.68 1.16 49.55
C ASP A 556 47.15 0.54 50.87
N ASP A 557 46.46 -0.60 50.81
CA ASP A 557 47.05 -1.89 51.22
C ASP A 557 46.19 -3.14 50.93
N SER A 558 46.87 -4.28 51.04
CA SER A 558 46.68 -5.62 50.48
C SER A 558 45.57 -6.56 51.01
N ARG A 559 45.04 -7.39 50.09
CA ARG A 559 45.01 -8.88 50.04
C ARG A 559 44.65 -9.68 51.33
N GLU A 560 43.57 -10.49 51.28
CA GLU A 560 43.61 -11.94 51.64
C GLU A 560 42.34 -12.73 51.23
N ARG A 561 42.52 -14.02 50.93
CA ARG A 561 41.49 -15.00 50.52
C ARG A 561 41.35 -16.12 51.56
N ARG A 562 40.15 -16.73 51.57
CA ARG A 562 39.76 -18.14 51.94
C ARG A 562 39.63 -18.48 53.45
N PRO A 563 39.00 -19.63 53.84
CA PRO A 563 38.34 -20.70 53.04
C PRO A 563 36.93 -21.16 53.53
N LEU A 564 36.40 -22.15 52.81
CA LEU A 564 35.20 -22.97 52.98
C LEU A 564 35.22 -23.97 54.17
N LEU A 565 34.02 -24.50 54.48
CA LEU A 565 33.64 -25.79 55.13
C LEU A 565 33.56 -25.82 56.67
N PRO A 566 32.78 -26.75 57.28
CA PRO A 566 32.26 -28.05 56.80
C PRO A 566 30.86 -28.06 56.15
#